data_AF-A0A918L0V7-F1
#
_entry.id   AF-A0A918L0V7-F1
#
_cell.length_a   1.000
_cell.length_b   1.000
_cell.length_c   1.000
_cell.angle_alpha   90.00
_cell.angle_beta   90.00
_cell.angle_gamma   90.00
#
_symmetry.space_group_name_H-M   'P 1'
#
loop_
_entity.id
_entity.type
_entity.pdbx_description
1 polymer ?
#
loop_
_entity_poly.entity_id
_entity_poly.type
_entity_poly.pdbx_seq_one_letter_code
_entity_poly.pdbx_strand_id
1 'polypeptide(L)'
;MPPPARGGFQVHFVEHEPDMMAIGGRLVADAGPDADVMVIDVAVMDGDWRQEVRTQVVERLLAAMADACGLAEPSPAWCVDFRVIDEGSWGSRGGVLSLLSLLDTGVFTEEKAKAIRARLGA
;
A
#
# COMPACT_ATOMS: atom_id res chain seq x y z
N MET A 1 -19.81 -10.35 -5.02
CA MET A 1 -19.15 -9.08 -5.37
C MET A 1 -18.35 -8.65 -4.16
N PRO A 2 -17.04 -8.36 -4.29
CA PRO A 2 -16.22 -7.95 -3.16
C PRO A 2 -16.77 -6.64 -2.55
N PRO A 3 -16.56 -6.42 -1.23
CA PRO A 3 -17.01 -5.19 -0.59
C PRO A 3 -16.35 -3.98 -1.26
N PRO A 4 -17.08 -2.86 -1.42
CA PRO A 4 -16.50 -1.65 -1.98
C PRO A 4 -15.39 -1.15 -1.06
N ALA A 5 -14.28 -0.73 -1.65
CA ALA A 5 -13.25 -0.04 -0.91
C ALA A 5 -13.82 1.21 -0.22
N ARG A 6 -13.32 1.55 0.97
CA ARG A 6 -13.65 2.83 1.61
C ARG A 6 -13.26 3.96 0.68
N GLY A 7 -14.07 5.03 0.65
CA GLY A 7 -13.78 6.21 -0.17
C GLY A 7 -12.36 6.71 0.06
N GLY A 8 -11.61 6.93 -1.03
CA GLY A 8 -10.20 7.34 -1.00
C GLY A 8 -9.19 6.20 -1.20
N PHE A 9 -9.63 4.93 -1.21
CA PHE A 9 -8.77 3.78 -1.49
C PHE A 9 -9.22 3.05 -2.76
N GLN A 10 -8.25 2.57 -3.52
CA GLN A 10 -8.46 1.66 -4.64
C GLN A 10 -7.75 0.36 -4.32
N VAL A 11 -8.44 -0.77 -4.44
CA VAL A 11 -7.90 -2.10 -4.17
C VAL A 11 -8.19 -2.99 -5.36
N HIS A 12 -7.18 -3.71 -5.82
CA HIS A 12 -7.28 -4.69 -6.90
C HIS A 12 -6.77 -6.03 -6.38
N PHE A 13 -7.50 -7.09 -6.68
CA PHE A 13 -7.09 -8.47 -6.41
C PHE A 13 -6.78 -9.13 -7.74
N VAL A 14 -5.60 -9.75 -7.85
CA VAL A 14 -5.16 -10.49 -9.03
C VAL A 14 -4.61 -11.82 -8.53
N GLU A 15 -5.10 -12.91 -9.12
CA GLU A 15 -4.54 -14.24 -8.91
C GLU A 15 -3.50 -14.51 -9.99
N HIS A 16 -2.39 -15.13 -9.60
CA HIS A 16 -1.29 -15.51 -10.48
C HIS A 16 -1.03 -17.01 -10.38
N GLU A 17 -0.63 -17.62 -11.50
CA GLU A 17 -0.17 -19.00 -11.50
C GLU A 17 1.13 -19.13 -10.67
N PRO A 18 1.36 -20.26 -9.97
CA PRO A 18 2.53 -20.44 -9.12
C PRO A 18 3.89 -20.29 -9.82
N ASP A 19 3.94 -20.42 -11.15
CA ASP A 19 5.15 -20.27 -11.95
C ASP A 19 5.40 -18.82 -12.43
N MET A 20 4.51 -17.88 -12.09
CA MET A 20 4.66 -16.45 -12.42
C MET A 20 5.28 -15.63 -11.29
N MET A 21 5.50 -16.22 -10.11
CA MET A 21 5.95 -15.51 -8.91
C MET A 21 7.12 -16.23 -8.23
N ALA A 22 8.03 -15.45 -7.64
CA ALA A 22 9.14 -15.95 -6.83
C ALA A 22 9.26 -15.19 -5.52
N ILE A 23 9.50 -15.91 -4.42
CA ILE A 23 9.70 -15.36 -3.07
C ILE A 23 10.89 -16.05 -2.42
N GLY A 24 11.73 -15.27 -1.71
CA GLY A 24 12.94 -15.81 -1.07
C GLY A 24 13.96 -16.40 -2.06
N GLY A 25 13.93 -15.95 -3.33
CA GLY A 25 14.81 -16.46 -4.39
C GLY A 25 14.38 -17.80 -5.00
N ARG A 26 13.16 -18.26 -4.71
CA ARG A 26 12.59 -19.51 -5.25
C ARG A 26 11.24 -19.27 -5.91
N LEU A 27 10.93 -19.99 -6.97
CA LEU A 27 9.63 -19.95 -7.63
C LEU A 27 8.55 -20.54 -6.71
N VAL A 28 7.33 -19.98 -6.71
CA VAL A 28 6.24 -20.47 -5.84
C VAL A 28 5.84 -21.90 -6.22
N ALA A 29 5.87 -22.25 -7.51
CA ALA A 29 5.67 -23.61 -7.97
C ALA A 29 6.62 -24.65 -7.33
N ASP A 30 7.83 -24.23 -6.92
CA ASP A 30 8.82 -25.11 -6.29
C ASP A 30 8.65 -25.19 -4.75
N ALA A 31 7.80 -24.36 -4.15
CA ALA A 31 7.59 -24.30 -2.70
C ALA A 31 6.61 -25.37 -2.20
N GLY A 32 5.84 -25.99 -3.09
CA GLY A 32 4.84 -27.03 -2.78
C GLY A 32 3.40 -26.51 -2.70
N PRO A 33 2.41 -27.41 -2.56
CA PRO A 33 0.99 -27.06 -2.64
C PRO A 33 0.47 -26.22 -1.46
N ASP A 34 1.22 -26.14 -0.36
CA ASP A 34 0.81 -25.43 0.86
C ASP A 34 1.43 -24.03 0.97
N ALA A 35 2.08 -23.54 -0.09
CA ALA A 35 2.71 -22.22 -0.09
C ALA A 35 1.65 -21.09 -0.09
N ASP A 36 1.39 -20.51 1.09
CA ASP A 36 0.52 -19.34 1.26
C ASP A 36 1.30 -18.05 0.95
N VAL A 37 1.15 -17.57 -0.29
CA VAL A 37 1.86 -16.43 -0.85
C VAL A 37 0.92 -15.28 -1.15
N MET A 38 1.29 -14.08 -0.70
CA MET A 38 0.58 -12.84 -1.01
C MET A 38 1.59 -11.70 -1.20
N VAL A 39 1.40 -10.91 -2.25
CA VAL A 39 2.15 -9.67 -2.47
C VAL A 39 1.17 -8.51 -2.38
N ILE A 40 1.45 -7.58 -1.46
CA ILE A 40 0.63 -6.39 -1.25
C ILE A 40 1.42 -5.19 -1.76
N ASP A 41 1.08 -4.73 -2.95
CA ASP A 41 1.67 -3.52 -3.51
C ASP A 41 0.85 -2.28 -3.13
N VAL A 42 1.49 -1.33 -2.47
CA VAL A 42 0.88 -0.11 -1.96
C VAL A 42 1.54 1.08 -2.64
N ALA A 43 0.78 1.82 -3.45
CA ALA A 43 1.21 3.07 -4.05
C ALA A 43 0.55 4.28 -3.36
N VAL A 44 1.35 5.23 -2.88
CA VAL A 44 0.89 6.44 -2.21
C VAL A 44 1.54 7.70 -2.78
N MET A 45 0.82 8.82 -2.80
CA MET A 45 1.38 10.12 -3.18
C MET A 45 2.55 10.52 -2.25
N ASP A 46 3.49 11.31 -2.75
CA ASP A 46 4.67 11.80 -2.01
C ASP A 46 4.30 12.76 -0.88
N GLY A 47 3.93 12.17 0.27
CA GLY A 47 3.61 12.89 1.51
C GLY A 47 4.63 12.64 2.62
N ASP A 48 4.26 13.02 3.85
CA ASP A 48 5.08 12.80 5.05
C ASP A 48 5.04 11.33 5.50
N TRP A 49 5.74 10.48 4.74
CA TRP A 49 5.95 9.05 4.98
C TRP A 49 7.29 8.81 5.67
N ARG A 50 7.40 9.22 6.94
CA ARG A 50 8.54 8.87 7.78
C ARG A 50 8.64 7.35 7.97
N GLN A 51 9.82 6.86 8.33
CA GLN A 51 10.05 5.42 8.46
C GLN A 51 9.08 4.79 9.46
N GLU A 52 8.82 5.44 10.58
CA GLU A 52 7.95 4.94 11.64
C GLU A 52 6.49 4.82 11.16
N VAL A 53 6.05 5.74 10.30
CA VAL A 53 4.71 5.70 9.68
C VAL A 53 4.63 4.54 8.69
N ARG A 54 5.67 4.36 7.85
CA ARG A 54 5.73 3.25 6.89
C ARG A 54 5.70 1.90 7.60
N THR A 55 6.49 1.73 8.68
CA THR A 55 6.47 0.54 9.53
C THR A 55 5.06 0.24 10.05
N GLN A 56 4.39 1.23 10.65
CA GLN A 56 3.04 1.05 11.17
C GLN A 56 2.02 0.65 10.09
N VAL A 57 2.14 1.22 8.88
CA VAL A 57 1.23 0.86 7.77
C VAL A 57 1.47 -0.58 7.36
N VAL A 58 2.72 -0.99 7.15
CA VAL A 58 3.07 -2.36 6.74
C VAL A 58 2.60 -3.38 7.78
N GLU A 59 2.91 -3.17 9.06
CA GLU A 59 2.52 -4.09 10.14
C GLU A 59 0.99 -4.21 10.27
N ARG A 60 0.27 -3.08 10.18
CA ARG A 60 -1.20 -3.09 10.28
C ARG A 60 -1.85 -3.72 9.06
N LEU A 61 -1.28 -3.55 7.86
CA LEU A 61 -1.78 -4.20 6.65
C LEU A 61 -1.64 -5.72 6.76
N LEU A 62 -0.45 -6.21 7.14
CA LEU A 62 -0.23 -7.64 7.34
C LEU A 62 -1.18 -8.23 8.39
N ALA A 63 -1.32 -7.56 9.55
CA ALA A 63 -2.23 -8.00 10.60
C ALA A 63 -3.70 -8.01 10.14
N ALA A 64 -4.13 -6.99 9.39
CA ALA A 64 -5.49 -6.92 8.86
C ALA A 64 -5.77 -8.00 7.80
N MET A 65 -4.78 -8.33 6.97
CA MET A 65 -4.90 -9.43 6.01
C MET A 65 -4.94 -10.78 6.71
N ALA A 66 -4.15 -10.99 7.76
CA ALA A 66 -4.20 -12.22 8.55
C ALA A 66 -5.59 -12.41 9.18
N ASP A 67 -6.14 -11.36 9.82
CA ASP A 67 -7.50 -11.37 10.37
C ASP A 67 -8.56 -11.67 9.29
N ALA A 68 -8.46 -11.01 8.13
CA ALA A 68 -9.38 -11.23 7.01
C ALA A 68 -9.29 -12.66 6.43
N CYS A 69 -8.12 -13.29 6.47
CA CYS A 69 -7.89 -14.67 6.04
C CYS A 69 -8.16 -15.69 7.16
N GLY A 70 -8.53 -15.26 8.37
CA GLY A 70 -8.76 -16.15 9.51
C GLY A 70 -7.49 -16.79 10.08
N LEU A 71 -6.32 -16.16 9.86
CA LEU A 71 -5.03 -16.58 10.36
C LEU A 71 -4.69 -15.86 11.67
N ALA A 72 -4.01 -16.55 12.59
CA ALA A 72 -3.58 -15.95 13.86
C ALA A 72 -2.43 -14.93 13.66
N GLU A 73 -1.59 -15.17 12.66
CA GLU A 73 -0.48 -14.31 12.28
C GLU A 73 -0.31 -14.31 10.75
N PRO A 74 0.28 -13.26 10.15
CA PRO A 74 0.56 -13.23 8.72
C PRO A 74 1.53 -14.35 8.33
N SER A 75 1.33 -14.96 7.16
CA SER A 75 2.28 -15.94 6.62
C SER A 75 3.65 -15.29 6.41
N PRO A 76 4.76 -15.99 6.75
CA PRO A 76 6.12 -15.48 6.52
C PRO A 76 6.46 -15.31 5.03
N ALA A 77 5.67 -15.90 4.13
CA ALA A 77 5.81 -15.74 2.69
C ALA A 77 4.99 -14.58 2.12
N TRP A 78 4.27 -13.81 2.94
CA TRP A 78 3.62 -12.58 2.52
C TRP A 78 4.61 -11.42 2.50
N CYS A 79 4.53 -10.54 1.50
CA CYS A 79 5.35 -9.33 1.44
C CYS A 79 4.53 -8.09 1.09
N VAL A 80 5.06 -6.93 1.50
CA VAL A 80 4.45 -5.62 1.24
C VAL A 80 5.48 -4.73 0.55
N ASP A 81 5.14 -4.24 -0.64
CA ASP A 81 5.89 -3.21 -1.33
C ASP A 81 5.22 -1.86 -1.06
N PHE A 82 5.86 -1.01 -0.24
CA PHE A 82 5.38 0.34 0.03
C PHE A 82 6.09 1.34 -0.88
N ARG A 83 5.39 1.77 -1.95
CA ARG A 83 5.90 2.68 -2.96
C ARG A 83 5.33 4.09 -2.76
N VAL A 84 6.24 5.04 -2.58
CA VAL A 84 5.91 6.47 -2.69
C VAL A 84 6.09 6.85 -4.15
N ILE A 85 5.02 7.30 -4.80
CA ILE A 85 5.06 7.77 -6.19
C ILE A 85 5.36 9.27 -6.23
N ASP A 86 6.08 9.69 -7.26
CA ASP A 86 6.47 11.09 -7.44
C ASP A 86 5.24 12.01 -7.50
N GLU A 87 5.38 13.20 -6.95
CA GLU A 87 4.32 14.21 -6.97
C GLU A 87 3.85 14.49 -8.40
N GLY A 88 2.54 14.51 -8.61
CA GLY A 88 1.92 14.63 -9.93
C GLY A 88 1.82 13.33 -10.75
N SER A 89 2.27 12.20 -10.21
CA SER A 89 2.09 10.88 -10.87
C SER A 89 0.72 10.27 -10.67
N TRP A 90 -0.12 10.85 -9.80
CA TRP A 90 -1.49 10.42 -9.60
C TRP A 90 -2.46 11.28 -10.40
N GLY A 91 -3.44 10.66 -11.06
CA GLY A 91 -4.46 11.36 -11.83
C GLY A 91 -5.87 10.89 -11.49
N SER A 92 -6.84 11.82 -11.50
CA SER A 92 -8.26 11.50 -11.38
C SER A 92 -9.10 12.58 -12.06
N ARG A 93 -10.32 12.22 -12.45
CA ARG A 93 -11.30 13.15 -13.06
C ARG A 93 -10.75 13.94 -14.26
N GLY A 94 -9.84 13.34 -15.04
CA GLY A 94 -9.27 13.94 -16.23
C GLY A 94 -8.10 14.89 -15.99
N GLY A 95 -7.53 14.94 -14.78
CA GLY A 95 -6.36 15.77 -14.47
C GLY A 95 -5.35 15.07 -13.55
N VAL A 96 -4.16 15.63 -13.49
CA VAL A 96 -3.15 15.31 -12.47
C VAL A 96 -3.63 15.85 -11.13
N LEU A 97 -3.52 15.03 -10.09
CA LEU A 97 -3.74 15.45 -8.71
C LEU A 97 -2.40 15.69 -8.05
N SER A 98 -2.27 16.86 -7.43
CA SER A 98 -1.15 17.24 -6.59
C SER A 98 -1.55 17.10 -5.12
N LEU A 99 -0.69 16.50 -4.31
CA LEU A 99 -0.87 16.43 -2.87
C LEU A 99 -0.90 17.85 -2.27
N LEU A 100 -0.08 18.77 -2.81
CA LEU A 100 -0.04 20.17 -2.35
C LEU A 100 -1.39 20.85 -2.51
N SER A 101 -2.11 20.59 -3.60
CA SER A 101 -3.47 21.11 -3.82
C SER A 101 -4.50 20.62 -2.80
N LEU A 102 -4.23 19.48 -2.14
CA LEU A 102 -5.12 18.93 -1.11
C LEU A 102 -4.87 19.54 0.27
N LEU A 103 -3.71 20.16 0.52
CA LEU A 103 -3.34 20.65 1.85
C LEU A 103 -4.26 21.77 2.36
N ASP A 104 -4.84 22.55 1.44
CA ASP A 104 -5.73 23.67 1.78
C ASP A 104 -7.22 23.29 1.76
N THR A 105 -7.55 22.02 1.49
CA THR A 105 -8.93 21.55 1.40
C THR A 105 -9.53 21.11 2.74
N GLY A 106 -8.72 21.09 3.80
CA GLY A 106 -9.11 20.56 5.12
C GLY A 106 -9.06 19.02 5.23
N VAL A 107 -8.57 18.32 4.20
CA VAL A 107 -8.37 16.86 4.22
C VAL A 107 -7.29 16.45 5.24
N PHE A 108 -6.31 17.31 5.48
CA PHE A 108 -5.25 17.09 6.46
C PHE A 108 -5.46 17.96 7.69
N THR A 109 -5.01 17.47 8.84
CA THR A 109 -4.81 18.34 10.01
C THR A 109 -3.75 19.39 9.69
N GLU A 110 -3.83 20.57 10.32
CA GLU A 110 -2.85 21.65 10.11
C GLU A 110 -1.40 21.19 10.35
N GLU A 111 -1.20 20.39 11.41
CA GLU A 111 0.10 19.81 11.73
C GLU A 111 0.63 18.91 10.60
N LYS A 112 -0.23 18.05 10.04
CA LYS A 112 0.17 17.13 8.97
C LYS A 112 0.42 17.89 7.67
N ALA A 113 -0.41 18.87 7.33
CA ALA A 113 -0.21 19.73 6.17
C ALA A 113 1.13 20.46 6.24
N LYS A 114 1.49 21.00 7.42
CA LYS A 114 2.78 21.65 7.66
C LYS A 114 3.97 20.68 7.51
N ALA A 115 3.84 19.46 8.02
CA ALA A 115 4.88 18.43 7.88
C ALA A 115 5.12 18.03 6.42
N ILE A 116 4.04 17.90 5.63
CA ILE A 116 4.11 17.61 4.19
C ILE A 116 4.82 18.74 3.44
N ARG A 117 4.41 20.00 3.66
CA ARG A 117 5.05 21.19 3.07
C ARG A 117 6.55 21.24 3.34
N ALA A 118 6.93 21.10 4.60
CA ALA A 118 8.33 21.11 5.02
C ALA A 118 9.17 20.02 4.34
N ARG A 119 8.61 18.82 4.15
CA ARG A 119 9.28 17.72 3.46
C ARG A 119 9.46 17.96 1.97
N LEU A 120 8.43 18.48 1.31
CA LEU A 120 8.43 18.70 -0.14
C LEU A 120 9.13 20.00 -0.57
N GLY A 121 9.53 20.84 0.39
CA GLY A 121 10.15 22.14 0.10
C GLY A 121 9.17 23.17 -0.47
N ALA A 122 7.89 23.04 -0.12
CA ALA A 122 6.77 23.87 -0.59
C ALA A 122 6.16 24.73 0.53
#